data_AF-A0AAN8FQB4-F1
#
_entry.id   AF-A0AAN8FQB4-F1
#
_cell.length_a   1.000
_cell.length_b   1.000
_cell.length_c   1.000
_cell.angle_alpha   90.00
_cell.angle_beta   90.00
_cell.angle_gamma   90.00
#
_symmetry.space_group_name_H-M   'P 1'
#
loop_
_entity.id
_entity.type
_entity.pdbx_description
1 polymer ?
#
loop_
_entity_poly.entity_id
_entity_poly.type
_entity_poly.pdbx_seq_one_letter_code
_entity_poly.pdbx_strand_id
1 'polypeptide(L)'
;MNIRELVSNDIRLQDCMAELWRTQYLTSLRGKNQLHVGKQRGSSYIPEKDAVVLISDPIQPRHCCKMGEIQDFVDHNGFIREASISLPSLRIIRRPVNQLIPLELEEPCSEENEKPALTTTKSLRTI
;
A
#
# COMPACT_ATOMS: atom_id res chain seq x y z
N MET A 1 -34.39 -30.39 3.00
CA MET A 1 -33.18 -29.60 3.30
C MET A 1 -33.59 -28.46 4.23
N ASN A 2 -32.99 -28.35 5.41
CA ASN A 2 -33.44 -27.43 6.46
C ASN A 2 -32.83 -26.03 6.23
N ILE A 3 -33.60 -24.95 6.37
CA ILE A 3 -33.14 -23.57 6.08
C ILE A 3 -31.87 -23.22 6.90
N ARG A 4 -31.76 -23.75 8.12
CA ARG A 4 -30.59 -23.57 8.98
C ARG A 4 -29.30 -24.17 8.41
N GLU A 5 -29.38 -25.33 7.76
CA GLU A 5 -28.21 -25.93 7.10
C GLU A 5 -27.78 -25.12 5.87
N LEU A 6 -28.72 -24.55 5.15
CA LEU A 6 -28.45 -23.74 3.96
C LEU A 6 -27.69 -22.46 4.34
N VAL A 7 -28.17 -21.75 5.38
CA VAL A 7 -27.49 -20.57 5.93
C VAL A 7 -26.12 -20.92 6.49
N SER A 8 -25.99 -22.03 7.21
CA SER A 8 -24.69 -22.44 7.76
C SER A 8 -23.66 -22.79 6.67
N ASN A 9 -24.09 -23.39 5.57
CA ASN A 9 -23.18 -23.67 4.44
C ASN A 9 -22.80 -22.39 3.70
N ASP A 10 -23.74 -21.46 3.51
CA ASP A 10 -23.46 -20.18 2.85
C ASP A 10 -22.41 -19.35 3.61
N ILE A 11 -22.54 -19.26 4.95
CA ILE A 11 -21.55 -18.58 5.80
C ILE A 11 -20.17 -19.24 5.67
N ARG A 12 -20.10 -20.58 5.70
CA ARG A 12 -18.83 -21.31 5.54
C ARG A 12 -18.19 -21.08 4.16
N LEU A 13 -19.00 -21.01 3.11
CA LEU A 13 -18.55 -20.69 1.76
C LEU A 13 -18.00 -19.27 1.70
N GLN A 14 -18.68 -18.30 2.31
CA GLN A 14 -18.22 -16.92 2.42
C GLN A 14 -16.88 -16.83 3.16
N ASP A 15 -16.74 -17.51 4.30
CA ASP A 15 -15.51 -17.52 5.09
C ASP A 15 -14.33 -18.14 4.31
N CYS A 16 -14.54 -19.30 3.69
CA CYS A 16 -13.53 -19.95 2.85
C CYS A 16 -13.12 -19.09 1.66
N MET A 17 -14.09 -18.46 0.99
CA MET A 17 -13.81 -17.57 -0.13
C MET A 17 -13.05 -16.33 0.32
N ALA A 18 -13.43 -15.74 1.45
CA ALA A 18 -12.71 -14.61 2.04
C ALA A 18 -11.27 -14.99 2.41
N GLU A 19 -11.05 -16.19 2.96
CA GLU A 19 -9.71 -16.69 3.28
C GLU A 19 -8.86 -16.99 2.04
N LEU A 20 -9.45 -17.61 1.03
CA LEU A 20 -8.79 -17.89 -0.23
C LEU A 20 -8.41 -16.60 -0.96
N TRP A 21 -9.36 -15.66 -1.06
CA TRP A 21 -9.14 -14.36 -1.68
C TRP A 21 -8.06 -13.60 -0.94
N ARG A 22 -8.13 -13.51 0.39
CA ARG A 22 -7.12 -12.86 1.23
C ARG A 22 -5.74 -13.48 1.01
N THR A 23 -5.64 -14.81 0.97
CA THR A 23 -4.34 -15.46 0.79
C THR A 23 -3.77 -15.22 -0.60
N GLN A 24 -4.58 -15.42 -1.65
CA GLN A 24 -4.12 -15.35 -3.03
C GLN A 24 -3.86 -13.91 -3.48
N TYR A 25 -4.75 -12.99 -3.15
CA TYR A 25 -4.63 -11.57 -3.51
C TYR A 25 -3.42 -10.93 -2.82
N LEU A 26 -3.29 -11.07 -1.49
CA LEU A 26 -2.17 -10.47 -0.75
C LEU A 26 -0.82 -11.06 -1.18
N THR A 27 -0.77 -12.36 -1.49
CA THR A 27 0.46 -12.99 -2.02
C THR A 27 0.82 -12.42 -3.39
N SER A 28 -0.18 -12.24 -4.27
CA SER A 28 0.02 -11.69 -5.62
C SER A 28 0.46 -10.23 -5.57
N LEU A 29 -0.16 -9.43 -4.70
CA LEU A 29 0.17 -8.03 -4.46
C LEU A 29 1.62 -7.87 -3.97
N ARG A 30 2.04 -8.73 -3.03
CA ARG A 30 3.42 -8.78 -2.57
C ARG A 30 4.39 -9.18 -3.69
N GLY A 31 4.03 -10.15 -4.52
CA GLY A 31 4.82 -10.54 -5.69
C GLY A 31 5.05 -9.36 -6.65
N LYS A 32 3.99 -8.60 -6.95
CA LYS A 32 4.07 -7.39 -7.78
C LYS A 32 4.97 -6.32 -7.13
N ASN A 33 4.82 -6.08 -5.83
CA ASN A 33 5.64 -5.11 -5.12
C ASN A 33 7.12 -5.52 -5.11
N GLN A 34 7.43 -6.79 -4.87
CA GLN A 34 8.82 -7.29 -4.91
C GLN A 34 9.47 -7.11 -6.29
N LEU A 35 8.71 -7.27 -7.37
CA LEU A 35 9.19 -7.01 -8.74
C LEU A 35 9.46 -5.52 -9.00
N HIS A 36 8.68 -4.61 -8.40
CA HIS A 36 8.89 -3.17 -8.53
C HIS A 36 10.06 -2.67 -7.67
N VAL A 37 10.13 -3.08 -6.40
CA VAL A 37 11.22 -2.73 -5.47
C VAL A 37 12.57 -3.32 -5.91
N GLY A 38 12.58 -4.48 -6.56
CA GLY A 38 13.80 -5.04 -7.13
C GLY A 38 14.36 -4.25 -8.32
N LYS A 39 13.52 -3.48 -9.03
CA LYS A 39 13.90 -2.70 -10.22
C LYS A 39 14.23 -1.25 -9.92
N GLN A 40 13.64 -0.67 -8.88
CA GLN A 40 13.90 0.70 -8.44
C GLN A 40 14.16 0.72 -6.94
N ARG A 41 15.19 1.46 -6.50
CA ARG A 41 15.58 1.56 -5.07
C ARG A 41 14.51 2.20 -4.17
N GLY A 42 13.39 2.64 -4.74
CA GLY A 42 12.19 3.09 -4.05
C GLY A 42 10.95 2.60 -4.79
N SER A 43 9.87 2.32 -4.05
CA SER A 43 8.54 2.17 -4.64
C SER A 43 8.09 3.54 -5.16
N SER A 44 7.41 3.59 -6.31
CA SER A 44 6.73 4.82 -6.78
C SER A 44 5.53 5.21 -5.90
N TYR A 45 5.19 4.35 -4.93
CA TYR A 45 4.15 4.62 -3.94
C TYR A 45 4.67 5.62 -2.91
N ILE A 46 4.00 6.76 -2.84
CA ILE A 46 4.18 7.74 -1.77
C ILE A 46 3.20 7.34 -0.68
N PRO A 47 3.68 6.93 0.50
CA PRO A 47 2.80 6.55 1.58
C PRO A 47 2.04 7.77 2.09
N GLU A 48 0.71 7.65 2.19
CA GLU A 48 -0.15 8.66 2.81
C GLU A 48 -0.38 8.30 4.28
N LYS A 49 -0.69 9.32 5.10
CA LYS A 49 -1.12 9.11 6.47
C LYS A 49 -2.52 8.48 6.47
N ASP A 50 -2.79 7.61 7.43
CA ASP A 50 -4.02 6.82 7.57
C ASP A 50 -4.26 5.79 6.45
N ALA A 51 -3.31 5.63 5.53
CA ALA A 51 -3.36 4.60 4.51
C ALA A 51 -3.14 3.20 5.11
N VAL A 52 -3.89 2.22 4.62
CA VAL A 52 -3.76 0.83 5.06
C VAL A 52 -2.80 0.06 4.19
N VAL A 53 -1.75 -0.48 4.81
CA VAL A 53 -0.63 -1.14 4.12
C VAL A 53 -0.38 -2.54 4.67
N LEU A 54 0.15 -3.40 3.80
CA LEU A 54 0.75 -4.66 4.20
C LEU A 54 2.22 -4.46 4.56
N ILE A 55 2.65 -5.15 5.60
CA ILE A 55 4.03 -5.14 6.10
C ILE A 55 4.72 -6.41 5.62
N SER A 56 5.76 -6.24 4.81
CA SER A 56 6.63 -7.33 4.37
C SER A 56 7.85 -7.44 5.29
N ASP A 57 7.81 -8.37 6.24
CA ASP A 57 8.96 -8.70 7.09
C ASP A 57 9.81 -9.82 6.44
N PRO A 58 11.14 -9.68 6.33
CA PRO A 58 12.00 -10.69 5.71
C PRO A 58 12.06 -12.03 6.47
N ILE A 59 11.77 -12.03 7.77
CA ILE A 59 11.87 -13.22 8.63
C ILE A 59 10.52 -13.97 8.71
N GLN A 60 9.44 -13.32 8.30
CA GLN A 60 8.10 -13.86 8.46
C GLN A 60 7.76 -14.90 7.37
N PRO A 61 7.12 -16.03 7.71
CA PRO A 61 6.67 -16.99 6.73
C PRO A 61 5.78 -16.33 5.65
N ARG A 62 5.94 -16.78 4.41
CA ARG A 62 5.32 -16.21 3.19
C ARG A 62 3.80 -16.01 3.26
N HIS A 63 3.10 -16.71 4.15
CA HIS A 63 1.64 -16.70 4.27
C HIS A 63 1.10 -15.74 5.36
N CYS A 64 1.95 -15.03 6.11
CA CYS A 64 1.50 -14.26 7.29
C CYS A 64 1.67 -12.74 7.16
N CYS A 65 1.49 -12.12 5.99
CA CYS A 65 1.63 -10.66 5.87
C CYS A 65 0.73 -9.94 6.89
N LYS A 66 1.34 -9.11 7.75
CA LYS A 66 0.59 -8.29 8.71
C LYS A 66 0.07 -7.05 8.00
N MET A 67 -1.12 -6.62 8.37
CA MET A 67 -1.75 -5.39 7.88
C MET A 67 -1.79 -4.36 9.00
N GLY A 68 -1.62 -3.10 8.64
CA GLY A 68 -1.71 -2.00 9.59
C GLY A 68 -1.89 -0.67 8.89
N GLU A 69 -2.27 0.32 9.68
CA GLU A 69 -2.55 1.69 9.23
C GLU A 69 -1.35 2.60 9.54
N ILE A 70 -0.97 3.44 8.59
CA ILE A 70 0.15 4.38 8.78
C ILE A 70 -0.30 5.54 9.66
N GLN A 71 0.27 5.66 10.85
CA GLN A 71 -0.08 6.73 11.78
C GLN A 71 0.77 7.98 11.57
N ASP A 72 2.08 7.83 11.43
CA ASP A 72 3.02 8.94 11.28
C ASP A 72 4.29 8.52 10.55
N PHE A 73 4.97 9.49 9.94
CA PHE A 73 6.26 9.32 9.28
C PHE A 73 7.39 9.76 10.18
N VAL A 74 8.52 9.07 10.07
CA VAL A 74 9.75 9.45 10.73
C VAL A 74 10.70 10.01 9.68
N ASP A 75 10.89 11.32 9.77
CA ASP A 75 11.84 12.03 8.94
C ASP A 75 13.27 11.84 9.45
N HIS A 76 14.15 11.47 8.53
CA HIS A 76 15.58 11.52 8.73
C HIS A 76 16.19 12.44 7.67
N ASN A 77 16.65 13.62 8.09
CA ASN A 77 17.29 14.63 7.23
C ASN A 77 16.40 15.09 6.05
N GLY A 78 15.10 15.22 6.27
CA GLY A 78 14.14 15.65 5.24
C GLY A 78 13.70 14.56 4.26
N PHE A 79 14.07 13.29 4.52
CA PHE A 79 13.59 12.14 3.76
C PHE A 79 12.81 11.19 4.67
N ILE A 80 11.60 10.83 4.22
CA ILE A 80 10.76 9.82 4.87
C ILE A 80 11.38 8.45 4.61
N ARG A 81 11.98 7.84 5.64
CA ARG A 81 12.60 6.51 5.54
C ARG A 81 11.83 5.44 6.29
N GLU A 82 11.17 5.82 7.38
CA GLU A 82 10.41 4.92 8.24
C GLU A 82 9.00 5.48 8.47
N ALA A 83 8.05 4.57 8.66
CA ALA A 83 6.70 4.89 9.07
C ALA A 83 6.35 4.13 10.37
N SER A 84 5.58 4.80 11.22
CA SER A 84 4.96 4.22 12.40
C SER A 84 3.59 3.69 12.01
N ILE A 85 3.35 2.42 12.29
CA ILE A 85 2.18 1.69 11.81
C ILE A 85 1.43 1.13 13.00
N SER A 86 0.14 1.41 13.06
CA SER A 86 -0.80 0.83 14.02
C SER A 86 -1.29 -0.52 13.51
N LEU A 87 -1.03 -1.59 14.27
CA LEU A 87 -1.63 -2.89 13.99
C LEU A 87 -3.06 -2.94 14.53
N PRO A 88 -3.92 -3.84 14.01
CA PRO A 88 -5.25 -4.10 14.59
C PRO A 88 -5.19 -4.57 16.06
N SER A 89 -4.02 -5.02 16.53
CA SER A 89 -3.75 -5.31 17.93
C SER A 89 -3.44 -4.07 18.79
N LEU A 90 -3.65 -2.86 18.27
CA LEU A 90 -3.29 -1.55 18.88
C LEU A 90 -1.78 -1.36 19.16
N ARG A 91 -0.93 -2.25 18.64
CA ARG A 91 0.52 -2.13 18.80
C ARG A 91 1.07 -1.26 17.68
N ILE A 92 1.87 -0.28 18.05
CA ILE A 92 2.61 0.54 17.08
C ILE A 92 3.94 -0.14 16.79
N ILE A 93 4.26 -0.32 15.51
CA ILE A 93 5.57 -0.78 15.05
C ILE A 93 6.19 0.23 14.10
N ARG A 94 7.51 0.26 14.03
CA ARG A 94 8.24 1.07 13.06
C ARG A 94 8.83 0.18 11.99
N ARG A 95 8.57 0.54 10.73
CA ARG A 95 9.06 -0.19 9.56
C ARG A 95 9.53 0.79 8.49
N PRO A 96 10.59 0.45 7.75
CA PRO A 96 11.04 1.26 6.64
C PRO A 96 9.99 1.25 5.52
N VAL A 97 9.85 2.37 4.80
CA VAL A 97 8.82 2.54 3.76
C VAL A 97 8.94 1.50 2.64
N ASN A 98 10.15 1.01 2.36
CA ASN A 98 10.38 -0.05 1.38
C ASN A 98 9.76 -1.41 1.73
N GLN A 99 9.37 -1.62 2.98
CA GLN A 99 8.68 -2.83 3.44
C GLN A 99 7.16 -2.69 3.44
N LEU A 100 6.65 -1.51 3.07
CA LEU A 100 5.23 -1.21 3.04
C LEU A 100 4.69 -1.42 1.64
N ILE A 101 3.58 -2.15 1.56
CA ILE A 101 2.92 -2.49 0.31
C ILE A 101 1.51 -1.90 0.40
N PRO A 102 1.13 -0.97 -0.48
CA PRO A 102 -0.22 -0.42 -0.49
C PRO A 102 -1.24 -1.49 -0.86
N LEU A 103 -2.44 -1.40 -0.28
CA LEU A 103 -3.57 -2.30 -0.57
C LEU A 103 -4.40 -1.90 -1.79
N GLU A 104 -3.98 -0.87 -2.54
CA GLU A 104 -4.66 -0.40 -3.75
C GLU A 104 -6.13 0.00 -3.48
N LEU A 105 -6.43 0.47 -2.26
CA LEU A 105 -7.77 0.91 -1.84
C LEU A 105 -8.05 2.38 -2.21
N GLU A 106 -6.99 3.16 -2.36
CA GLU A 106 -7.02 4.55 -2.79
C GLU A 106 -6.85 4.62 -4.32
N GLU A 107 -7.58 5.53 -4.97
CA GLU A 107 -7.29 5.89 -6.35
C GLU A 107 -5.86 6.45 -6.39
N PRO A 108 -5.04 6.08 -7.40
CA PRO A 108 -3.69 6.63 -7.47
C PRO A 108 -3.85 8.15 -7.56
N CYS A 109 -3.32 8.87 -6.57
CA CYS A 109 -2.97 10.28 -6.77
C CYS A 109 -1.95 10.29 -7.90
N SER A 110 -2.45 10.45 -9.12
CA SER A 110 -1.65 10.78 -10.28
C SER A 110 -0.96 12.09 -9.91
N GLU A 111 0.30 12.01 -9.50
CA GLU A 111 1.20 13.13 -9.61
C GLU A 111 1.30 13.44 -11.11
N GLU A 112 0.42 14.33 -11.54
CA GLU A 112 0.60 15.12 -12.72
C GLU A 112 1.98 15.76 -12.58
N ASN A 113 2.94 15.27 -13.36
CA ASN A 113 4.18 16.01 -13.57
C ASN A 113 3.81 17.28 -14.34
N GLU A 114 3.28 18.28 -13.65
CA GLU A 114 3.43 19.67 -14.04
C GLU A 114 4.93 19.98 -14.01
N LYS A 115 5.56 19.87 -15.18
CA LYS A 115 6.91 20.42 -15.38
C LYS A 115 6.80 21.95 -15.35
N PRO A 116 7.67 22.66 -14.61
CA PRO A 116 7.55 24.11 -14.45
C PRO A 116 8.03 24.88 -15.70
N ALA A 117 7.25 25.93 -15.97
CA ALA A 117 7.43 27.15 -16.77
C ALA A 117 8.73 27.40 -17.58
N LEU A 118 8.55 27.84 -18.84
CA LEU A 118 9.37 28.88 -19.45
C LEU A 118 8.48 29.93 -20.15
N THR A 119 8.23 31.00 -19.43
CA THR A 119 7.90 32.34 -19.94
C THR A 119 8.93 32.82 -20.95
N THR A 120 8.49 33.24 -22.14
CA THR A 120 8.92 34.49 -22.82
C THR A 120 8.00 34.70 -24.01
N THR A 121 6.94 35.48 -23.77
CA THR A 121 6.18 36.13 -24.83
C THR A 121 7.12 37.12 -25.52
N LYS A 122 7.66 36.76 -26.69
CA LYS A 122 8.36 37.71 -27.55
C LYS A 122 7.35 38.77 -28.01
N SER A 123 7.31 39.85 -27.24
CA SER A 123 6.85 41.15 -27.72
C SER A 123 7.75 41.55 -28.88
N LEU A 124 7.22 41.53 -30.10
CA LEU A 124 7.76 42.28 -31.21
C LEU A 124 6.65 43.22 -31.69
N ARG A 125 6.68 44.45 -31.20
CA ARG A 125 6.20 45.61 -31.94
C ARG A 125 7.41 46.29 -32.54
N THR A 126 7.39 46.57 -33.83
CA THR A 126 7.79 47.87 -34.40
C THR A 126 7.21 47.99 -35.81
N ILE A 127 6.67 49.17 -36.07
CA ILE A 127 6.13 49.72 -37.31
C ILE A 127 7.30 50.17 -38.19
#